data_AF-A0A8C2JGA7-F1
#
_entry.id   AF-A0A8C2JGA7-F1
#
_cell.length_a   1.000
_cell.length_b   1.000
_cell.length_c   1.000
_cell.angle_alpha   90.00
_cell.angle_beta   90.00
_cell.angle_gamma   90.00
#
_symmetry.space_group_name_H-M   'P 1'
#
loop_
_entity.id
_entity.type
_entity.pdbx_description
1 polymer ?
#
loop_
_entity_poly.entity_id
_entity_poly.type
_entity_poly.pdbx_seq_one_letter_code
_entity_poly.pdbx_strand_id
1 'polypeptide(L)'
;VIVFFSSPYNKELSSISGISMSPSRQNSHHSLHSTMVLPKTSYSVISAFCTEENISQCIAYINQEVCSLGLTGVSLESESGGLSAVPVLNLLYEVLQLQRRAQRALHELETQQLKNSSDLEHLQHSNCRLKDQLEHTRRENSGLHEGERQLQLKIKTLQNCLKSEKEEVQKLQSIISSRATQYNHDSKRKERECTKLKERLNQLLMDKRDKKLSIEMSNYVGRSDGKRGLWKTSKMEARHEGEMYRALLSDYETRQRSLVLENSELKKVLQHMKKDMIAILSPKNVCVQPEPADDSLEQAVSEGEEEAGDRSRESLEQSCEQAREQLTNSIRLQWRKLKSHMERLDSQVSLEREGDEMMSRKEHEDEMQRMRLELQQCKEFIHMQQQLLQQQLSSPCDEETAALLNDCYTLEEKERLKEEWRLFSEQKRNFERERKNFTEAAIRLGHEVLNTCRYLYYN
;
A
#
# COMPACT_ATOMS: atom_id res chain seq x y z
N VAL A 1 -17.85 28.43 17.73
CA VAL A 1 -18.88 27.38 17.88
C VAL A 1 -18.71 26.42 16.71
N ILE A 2 -17.95 25.35 16.93
CA ILE A 2 -17.59 24.37 15.89
C ILE A 2 -18.58 23.22 16.04
N VAL A 3 -19.46 23.04 15.04
CA VAL A 3 -20.41 21.93 15.01
C VAL A 3 -19.70 20.73 14.38
N PHE A 4 -19.38 19.75 15.21
CA PHE A 4 -18.97 18.42 14.78
C PHE A 4 -20.12 17.76 14.04
N PHE A 5 -20.00 17.58 12.72
CA PHE A 5 -20.81 16.62 11.98
C PHE A 5 -20.12 15.25 12.04
N SER A 6 -20.46 14.48 13.07
CA SER A 6 -20.23 13.04 13.06
C SER A 6 -21.17 12.41 12.04
N SER A 7 -20.60 11.81 11.00
CA SER A 7 -21.33 11.00 10.02
C SER A 7 -22.01 9.80 10.71
N PRO A 8 -23.30 9.48 10.46
CA PRO A 8 -23.96 8.31 11.03
C PRO A 8 -23.65 7.00 10.28
N TYR A 9 -22.84 7.02 9.21
CA TYR A 9 -22.61 5.86 8.32
C TYR A 9 -21.60 4.83 8.85
N ASN A 10 -21.62 4.50 10.14
CA ASN A 10 -20.76 3.46 10.72
C ASN A 10 -21.48 2.53 11.70
N LYS A 11 -22.80 2.40 11.59
CA LYS A 11 -23.60 1.53 12.47
C LYS A 11 -24.28 0.33 11.82
N GLU A 12 -24.09 0.08 10.52
CA GLU A 12 -24.74 -1.06 9.86
C GLU A 12 -23.80 -2.14 9.32
N LEU A 13 -22.47 -1.97 9.41
CA LEU A 13 -21.53 -3.01 8.96
C LEU A 13 -21.00 -3.93 10.08
N SER A 14 -21.44 -3.71 11.32
CA SER A 14 -21.10 -4.54 12.49
C SER A 14 -22.22 -5.54 12.88
N SER A 15 -23.17 -5.79 11.99
CA SER A 15 -24.33 -6.67 12.24
C SER A 15 -24.36 -7.94 11.38
N ILE A 16 -23.24 -8.39 10.83
CA ILE A 16 -23.10 -9.73 10.23
C ILE A 16 -22.18 -10.59 11.11
N SER A 17 -22.38 -10.51 12.42
CA SER A 17 -21.78 -11.39 13.43
C SER A 17 -22.93 -12.09 14.16
N GLY A 18 -23.68 -12.87 13.40
CA GLY A 18 -24.89 -13.53 13.91
C GLY A 18 -25.58 -14.41 12.89
N ILE A 19 -24.85 -15.07 11.99
CA ILE A 19 -25.41 -16.28 11.36
C ILE A 19 -25.30 -17.35 12.43
N SER A 20 -26.28 -17.36 13.34
CA SER A 20 -26.57 -18.57 14.10
C SER A 20 -26.92 -19.62 13.05
N MET A 21 -26.08 -20.64 12.94
CA MET A 21 -26.50 -21.89 12.34
C MET A 21 -27.72 -22.32 13.14
N SER A 22 -28.91 -22.09 12.59
CA SER A 22 -30.13 -22.60 13.16
C SER A 22 -29.92 -24.10 13.35
N PRO A 23 -30.13 -24.65 14.56
CA PRO A 23 -30.01 -26.08 14.76
C PRO A 23 -31.04 -26.69 13.81
N SER A 24 -30.57 -27.52 12.88
CA SER A 24 -31.37 -28.15 11.85
C SER A 24 -32.64 -28.71 12.50
N ARG A 25 -33.75 -27.98 12.32
CA ARG A 25 -35.04 -28.35 12.87
C ARG A 25 -35.46 -29.61 12.13
N GLN A 26 -35.69 -30.64 12.93
CA GLN A 26 -36.52 -31.78 12.59
C GLN A 26 -35.91 -32.63 11.47
N ASN A 27 -34.88 -33.39 11.85
CA ASN A 27 -34.82 -34.77 11.40
C ASN A 27 -36.10 -35.43 11.94
N SER A 28 -37.15 -35.37 11.12
CA SER A 28 -38.43 -35.98 11.43
C SER A 28 -38.17 -37.41 11.80
N HIS A 29 -38.66 -37.79 12.97
CA HIS A 29 -38.65 -39.14 13.48
C HIS A 29 -39.25 -40.10 12.44
N HIS A 30 -38.43 -40.64 11.56
CA HIS A 30 -38.72 -41.92 10.94
C HIS A 30 -38.13 -42.95 11.89
N SER A 31 -38.88 -43.20 12.97
CA SER A 31 -38.78 -44.44 13.70
C SER A 31 -38.86 -45.56 12.66
N LEU A 32 -37.72 -46.15 12.32
CA LEU A 32 -37.64 -47.39 11.55
C LEU A 32 -38.08 -48.60 12.39
N HIS A 33 -38.98 -48.40 13.36
CA HIS A 33 -39.95 -49.43 13.67
C HIS A 33 -40.95 -49.47 12.51
N SER A 34 -40.51 -50.09 11.41
CA SER A 34 -41.43 -50.81 10.55
C SER A 34 -41.97 -51.96 11.40
N THR A 35 -43.00 -51.67 12.18
CA THR A 35 -43.83 -52.70 12.79
C THR A 35 -44.41 -53.44 11.60
N MET A 36 -43.79 -54.56 11.25
CA MET A 36 -44.39 -55.58 10.41
C MET A 36 -45.68 -56.00 11.13
N VAL A 37 -46.78 -55.28 10.85
CA VAL A 37 -48.11 -55.71 11.23
C VAL A 37 -48.31 -57.01 10.46
N LEU A 38 -48.10 -58.13 11.15
CA LEU A 38 -48.46 -59.43 10.59
C LEU A 38 -49.92 -59.33 10.16
N PRO A 39 -50.24 -59.63 8.89
CA PRO A 39 -51.62 -59.78 8.49
C PRO A 39 -52.24 -60.82 9.42
N LYS A 40 -53.35 -60.47 10.08
CA LYS A 40 -54.20 -61.48 10.73
C LYS A 40 -54.66 -62.43 9.63
N THR A 41 -54.04 -63.60 9.54
CA THR A 41 -54.40 -64.63 8.57
C THR A 41 -55.68 -65.32 9.04
N SER A 42 -56.83 -64.84 8.57
CA SER A 42 -58.06 -65.63 8.60
C SER A 42 -57.89 -66.79 7.61
N TYR A 43 -57.65 -67.99 8.13
CA TYR A 43 -57.56 -69.23 7.35
C TYR A 43 -58.88 -69.45 6.58
N SER A 44 -58.83 -69.34 5.25
CA SER A 44 -59.91 -69.71 4.34
C SER A 44 -59.59 -71.08 3.73
N VAL A 45 -60.40 -72.09 4.03
CA VAL A 45 -60.25 -73.47 3.55
C VAL A 45 -60.27 -73.57 2.01
N ILE A 46 -60.80 -72.55 1.33
CA ILE A 46 -60.99 -72.52 -0.13
C ILE A 46 -59.67 -72.21 -0.88
N SER A 47 -58.60 -71.78 -0.19
CA SER A 47 -57.30 -71.44 -0.79
C SER A 47 -56.10 -72.11 -0.09
N ALA A 48 -56.30 -73.28 0.52
CA ALA A 48 -55.24 -73.98 1.24
C ALA A 48 -54.18 -74.56 0.28
N PHE A 49 -52.90 -74.40 0.63
CA PHE A 49 -51.76 -74.92 -0.14
C PHE A 49 -51.76 -76.45 -0.19
N CYS A 50 -52.04 -77.09 0.96
CA CYS A 50 -52.17 -78.54 1.09
C CYS A 50 -53.64 -78.91 1.36
N THR A 51 -54.11 -79.94 0.67
CA THR A 51 -55.38 -80.64 0.86
C THR A 51 -55.09 -82.15 1.00
N GLU A 52 -56.08 -82.98 1.28
CA GLU A 52 -55.85 -84.44 1.44
C GLU A 52 -55.35 -85.11 0.15
N GLU A 53 -55.62 -84.52 -1.02
CA GLU A 53 -55.31 -85.10 -2.34
C GLU A 53 -53.89 -84.79 -2.83
N ASN A 54 -53.21 -83.77 -2.29
CA ASN A 54 -51.94 -83.26 -2.82
C ASN A 54 -50.75 -83.33 -1.83
N ILE A 55 -50.90 -84.07 -0.73
CA ILE A 55 -49.93 -84.15 0.37
C ILE A 55 -48.50 -84.45 -0.10
N SER A 56 -48.32 -85.48 -0.94
CA SER A 56 -46.99 -85.90 -1.41
C SER A 56 -46.30 -84.82 -2.25
N GLN A 57 -47.06 -84.08 -3.05
CA GLN A 57 -46.54 -82.99 -3.89
C GLN A 57 -46.17 -81.77 -3.03
N CYS A 58 -47.01 -81.45 -2.02
CA CYS A 58 -46.73 -80.39 -1.06
C CYS A 58 -45.48 -80.68 -0.21
N ILE A 59 -45.27 -81.93 0.22
CA ILE A 59 -44.06 -82.35 0.93
C ILE A 59 -42.82 -82.18 0.04
N ALA A 60 -42.89 -82.60 -1.23
CA ALA A 60 -41.78 -82.45 -2.17
C ALA A 60 -41.40 -80.98 -2.39
N TYR A 61 -42.40 -80.11 -2.59
CA TYR A 61 -42.18 -78.66 -2.72
C TYR A 61 -41.56 -78.06 -1.47
N ILE A 62 -42.10 -78.35 -0.29
CA ILE A 62 -41.57 -77.84 0.97
C ILE A 62 -40.13 -78.32 1.19
N ASN A 63 -39.83 -79.58 0.91
CA ASN A 63 -38.48 -80.10 1.04
C ASN A 63 -37.52 -79.43 0.06
N GLN A 64 -37.93 -79.16 -1.18
CA GLN A 64 -37.12 -78.39 -2.14
C GLN A 64 -36.83 -76.97 -1.62
N GLU A 65 -37.83 -76.33 -1.03
CA GLU A 65 -37.71 -74.97 -0.48
C GLU A 65 -36.83 -74.91 0.76
N VAL A 66 -37.01 -75.84 1.69
CA VAL A 66 -36.18 -76.00 2.87
C VAL A 66 -34.72 -76.30 2.47
N CYS A 67 -34.51 -77.17 1.49
CA CYS A 67 -33.19 -77.44 0.90
C CYS A 67 -32.58 -76.19 0.23
N SER A 68 -33.40 -75.36 -0.43
CA SER A 68 -32.94 -74.09 -1.04
C SER A 68 -32.45 -73.09 0.01
N LEU A 69 -32.94 -73.19 1.24
CA LEU A 69 -32.48 -72.43 2.40
C LEU A 69 -31.27 -73.07 3.09
N GLY A 70 -30.74 -74.20 2.56
CA GLY A 70 -29.61 -74.93 3.12
C GLY A 70 -29.96 -75.84 4.29
N LEU A 71 -31.25 -76.10 4.53
CA LEU A 71 -31.73 -76.96 5.60
C LEU A 71 -32.05 -78.37 5.06
N THR A 72 -31.95 -79.39 5.92
CA THR A 72 -32.24 -80.77 5.53
C THR A 72 -33.75 -81.02 5.43
N GLY A 73 -34.23 -81.54 4.30
CA GLY A 73 -35.62 -81.96 4.13
C GLY A 73 -36.01 -83.14 5.01
N VAL A 74 -37.28 -83.21 5.42
CA VAL A 74 -37.80 -84.25 6.31
C VAL A 74 -38.78 -85.15 5.55
N SER A 75 -38.67 -86.48 5.74
CA SER A 75 -39.67 -87.44 5.28
C SER A 75 -40.73 -87.59 6.36
N LEU A 76 -41.97 -87.22 6.06
CA LEU A 76 -43.11 -87.43 6.98
C LEU A 76 -43.56 -88.89 6.84
N GLU A 77 -42.97 -89.80 7.61
CA GLU A 77 -43.52 -91.16 7.77
C GLU A 77 -44.64 -91.13 8.80
N SER A 78 -45.87 -91.38 8.34
CA SER A 78 -47.07 -91.41 9.16
C SER A 78 -47.23 -92.76 9.85
N GLU A 79 -46.42 -93.03 10.87
CA GLU A 79 -46.70 -94.11 11.82
C GLU A 79 -47.98 -93.77 12.62
N SER A 80 -48.83 -94.77 12.78
CA SER A 80 -50.23 -94.66 13.20
C SER A 80 -50.43 -93.91 14.52
N GLY A 81 -50.95 -92.68 14.43
CA GLY A 81 -51.64 -91.99 15.52
C GLY A 81 -50.92 -90.74 16.02
N GLY A 82 -51.34 -89.56 15.51
CA GLY A 82 -51.16 -88.33 16.28
C GLY A 82 -51.48 -87.03 15.55
N LEU A 83 -51.07 -86.85 14.29
CA LEU A 83 -51.10 -85.52 13.66
C LEU A 83 -51.53 -85.60 12.19
N SER A 84 -52.56 -84.84 11.82
CA SER A 84 -52.93 -84.64 10.41
C SER A 84 -51.83 -83.84 9.72
N ALA A 85 -51.30 -84.37 8.60
CA ALA A 85 -50.22 -83.73 7.83
C ALA A 85 -50.66 -82.41 7.18
N VAL A 86 -51.95 -82.29 6.83
CA VAL A 86 -52.48 -81.15 6.05
C VAL A 86 -52.38 -79.81 6.79
N PRO A 87 -52.80 -79.65 8.06
CA PRO A 87 -52.60 -78.41 8.81
C PRO A 87 -51.13 -78.04 9.00
N VAL A 88 -50.26 -79.04 9.23
CA VAL A 88 -48.82 -78.83 9.44
C VAL A 88 -48.15 -78.32 8.17
N LEU A 89 -48.45 -78.92 7.01
CA LEU A 89 -47.90 -78.49 5.72
C LEU A 89 -48.39 -77.10 5.32
N ASN A 90 -49.65 -76.76 5.59
CA ASN A 90 -50.17 -75.41 5.36
C ASN A 90 -49.50 -74.37 6.27
N LEU A 91 -49.30 -74.68 7.57
CA LEU A 91 -48.60 -73.78 8.49
C LEU A 91 -47.13 -73.59 8.08
N LEU A 92 -46.45 -74.66 7.71
CA LEU A 92 -45.05 -74.62 7.26
C LEU A 92 -44.92 -73.82 5.97
N TYR A 93 -45.87 -73.95 5.05
CA TYR A 93 -45.94 -73.13 3.84
C TYR A 93 -46.10 -71.64 4.18
N GLU A 94 -47.00 -71.28 5.09
CA GLU A 94 -47.16 -69.88 5.53
C GLU A 94 -45.89 -69.31 6.17
N VAL A 95 -45.18 -70.11 6.98
CA VAL A 95 -43.89 -69.72 7.56
C VAL A 95 -42.83 -69.51 6.48
N LEU A 96 -42.75 -70.39 5.48
CA LEU A 96 -41.84 -70.23 4.34
C LEU A 96 -42.17 -68.97 3.51
N GLN A 97 -43.46 -68.69 3.28
CA GLN A 97 -43.88 -67.48 2.58
C GLN A 97 -43.55 -66.21 3.37
N LEU A 98 -43.73 -66.24 4.69
CA LEU A 98 -43.33 -65.15 5.57
C LEU A 98 -41.81 -64.92 5.52
N GLN A 99 -41.02 -65.99 5.59
CA GLN A 99 -39.56 -65.94 5.51
C GLN A 99 -39.09 -65.34 4.17
N ARG A 100 -39.67 -65.76 3.05
CA ARG A 100 -39.33 -65.20 1.72
C ARG A 100 -39.68 -63.72 1.59
N ARG A 101 -40.80 -63.28 2.18
CA ARG A 101 -41.17 -61.85 2.20
C ARG A 101 -40.19 -61.06 3.05
N ALA A 102 -39.82 -61.59 4.22
CA ALA A 102 -38.82 -60.98 5.10
C ALA A 102 -37.44 -60.88 4.43
N GLN A 103 -36.99 -61.93 3.73
CA GLN A 103 -35.72 -61.91 2.99
C GLN A 103 -35.72 -60.88 1.85
N ARG A 104 -36.81 -60.77 1.09
CA ARG A 104 -36.94 -59.73 0.06
C ARG A 104 -36.88 -58.33 0.66
N ALA A 105 -37.61 -58.09 1.75
CA ALA A 105 -37.59 -56.82 2.45
C ALA A 105 -36.20 -56.49 3.01
N LEU A 106 -35.48 -57.47 3.56
CA LEU A 106 -34.10 -57.28 4.01
C LEU A 106 -33.17 -56.89 2.86
N HIS A 107 -33.26 -57.58 1.72
CA HIS A 107 -32.44 -57.25 0.56
C HIS A 107 -32.76 -55.85 0.01
N GLU A 108 -34.04 -55.46 -0.03
CA GLU A 108 -34.46 -54.10 -0.37
C GLU A 108 -33.88 -53.06 0.60
N LEU A 109 -33.86 -53.35 1.91
CA LEU A 109 -33.26 -52.47 2.91
C LEU A 109 -31.74 -52.36 2.78
N GLU A 110 -31.04 -53.46 2.53
CA GLU A 110 -29.58 -53.47 2.31
C GLU A 110 -29.20 -52.67 1.06
N THR A 111 -29.92 -52.85 -0.05
CA THR A 111 -29.69 -52.07 -1.26
C THR A 111 -29.98 -50.59 -1.06
N GLN A 112 -31.03 -50.25 -0.30
CA GLN A 112 -31.32 -48.86 0.05
C GLN A 112 -30.26 -48.26 0.98
N GLN A 113 -29.73 -49.04 1.92
CA GLN A 113 -28.64 -48.61 2.80
C GLN A 113 -27.40 -48.26 1.99
N LEU A 114 -27.01 -49.09 1.01
CA LEU A 114 -25.85 -48.84 0.16
C LEU A 114 -26.02 -47.55 -0.66
N LYS A 115 -27.20 -47.32 -1.25
CA LYS A 115 -27.52 -46.08 -1.96
C LYS A 115 -27.41 -44.86 -1.04
N ASN A 116 -28.05 -44.92 0.12
CA ASN A 116 -28.01 -43.84 1.10
C ASN A 116 -26.58 -43.56 1.60
N SER A 117 -25.74 -44.58 1.75
CA SER A 117 -24.32 -44.43 2.12
C SER A 117 -23.56 -43.67 1.04
N SER A 118 -23.72 -44.05 -0.23
CA SER A 118 -23.10 -43.35 -1.37
C SER A 118 -23.56 -41.89 -1.44
N ASP A 119 -24.86 -41.62 -1.29
CA ASP A 119 -25.41 -40.27 -1.31
C ASP A 119 -24.86 -39.42 -0.15
N LEU A 120 -24.73 -40.00 1.05
CA LEU A 120 -24.14 -39.34 2.20
C LEU A 120 -22.67 -38.99 1.95
N GLU A 121 -21.89 -39.91 1.39
CA GLU A 121 -20.49 -39.66 1.02
C GLU A 121 -20.39 -38.54 0.00
N HIS A 122 -21.21 -38.54 -1.05
CA HIS A 122 -21.23 -37.46 -2.04
C HIS A 122 -21.57 -36.10 -1.42
N LEU A 123 -22.57 -36.07 -0.54
CA LEU A 123 -22.95 -34.85 0.19
C LEU A 123 -21.82 -34.38 1.11
N GLN A 124 -21.13 -35.29 1.80
CA GLN A 124 -19.98 -34.95 2.64
C GLN A 124 -18.84 -34.35 1.83
N HIS A 125 -18.46 -34.95 0.70
CA HIS A 125 -17.42 -34.42 -0.19
C HIS A 125 -17.79 -33.04 -0.73
N SER A 126 -19.05 -32.86 -1.18
CA SER A 126 -19.56 -31.57 -1.64
C SER A 126 -19.52 -30.52 -0.53
N ASN A 127 -19.91 -30.89 0.69
CA ASN A 127 -19.89 -30.01 1.85
C ASN A 127 -18.47 -29.59 2.24
N CYS A 128 -17.50 -30.51 2.24
CA CYS A 128 -16.09 -30.19 2.47
C CYS A 128 -15.57 -29.20 1.44
N ARG A 129 -15.82 -29.43 0.14
CA ARG A 129 -15.40 -28.52 -0.93
C ARG A 129 -16.00 -27.11 -0.77
N LEU A 130 -17.28 -27.02 -0.45
CA LEU A 130 -17.96 -25.74 -0.21
C LEU A 130 -17.41 -25.01 1.02
N LYS A 131 -17.05 -25.74 2.09
CA LYS A 131 -16.39 -25.17 3.26
C LYS A 131 -15.02 -24.59 2.90
N ASP A 132 -14.21 -25.31 2.13
CA ASP A 132 -12.89 -24.81 1.70
C ASP A 132 -13.01 -23.53 0.86
N GLN A 133 -13.98 -23.49 -0.06
CA GLN A 133 -14.28 -22.29 -0.86
C GLN A 133 -14.77 -21.12 0.01
N LEU A 134 -15.62 -21.39 1.01
CA LEU A 134 -16.08 -20.38 1.95
C LEU A 134 -14.91 -19.81 2.77
N GLU A 135 -14.02 -20.66 3.27
CA GLU A 135 -12.85 -20.19 4.01
C GLU A 135 -11.88 -19.41 3.12
N HIS A 136 -11.70 -19.84 1.88
CA HIS A 136 -10.87 -19.14 0.91
C HIS A 136 -11.40 -17.73 0.64
N THR A 137 -12.68 -17.60 0.26
CA THR A 137 -13.32 -16.30 0.03
C THR A 137 -13.33 -15.43 1.29
N ARG A 138 -13.48 -16.02 2.47
CA ARG A 138 -13.38 -15.29 3.76
C ARG A 138 -11.98 -14.72 4.00
N ARG A 139 -10.92 -15.46 3.63
CA ARG A 139 -9.52 -14.98 3.73
C ARG A 139 -9.27 -13.84 2.73
N GLU A 140 -9.73 -13.99 1.50
CA GLU A 140 -9.63 -12.94 0.48
C GLU A 140 -10.37 -11.67 0.90
N ASN A 141 -11.60 -11.79 1.40
CA ASN A 141 -12.38 -10.66 1.88
C ASN A 141 -11.69 -9.94 3.05
N SER A 142 -11.12 -10.69 4.00
CA SER A 142 -10.30 -10.10 5.08
C SER A 142 -9.09 -9.32 4.53
N GLY A 143 -8.44 -9.82 3.48
CA GLY A 143 -7.33 -9.14 2.81
C GLY A 143 -7.77 -7.86 2.10
N LEU A 144 -8.89 -7.89 1.38
CA LEU A 144 -9.48 -6.72 0.73
C LEU A 144 -9.88 -5.65 1.75
N HIS A 145 -10.49 -6.04 2.87
CA HIS A 145 -10.91 -5.10 3.91
C HIS A 145 -9.71 -4.40 4.58
N GLU A 146 -8.61 -5.12 4.82
CA GLU A 146 -7.37 -4.51 5.31
C GLU A 146 -6.75 -3.56 4.28
N GLY A 147 -6.76 -3.92 2.99
CA GLY A 147 -6.32 -3.03 1.91
C GLY A 147 -7.16 -1.75 1.83
N GLU A 148 -8.48 -1.87 1.95
CA GLU A 148 -9.40 -0.73 2.02
C GLU A 148 -9.06 0.18 3.22
N ARG A 149 -8.86 -0.41 4.40
CA ARG A 149 -8.47 0.34 5.62
C ARG A 149 -7.20 1.15 5.41
N GLN A 150 -6.18 0.57 4.78
CA GLN A 150 -4.91 1.24 4.50
C GLN A 150 -5.08 2.40 3.51
N LEU A 151 -5.86 2.21 2.45
CA LEU A 151 -6.19 3.26 1.49
C LEU A 151 -6.97 4.40 2.14
N GLN A 152 -7.96 4.09 2.99
CA GLN A 152 -8.71 5.10 3.75
C GLN A 152 -7.79 5.92 4.67
N LEU A 153 -6.82 5.28 5.33
CA LEU A 153 -5.81 6.00 6.14
C LEU A 153 -4.94 6.92 5.27
N LYS A 154 -4.48 6.44 4.11
CA LYS A 154 -3.68 7.24 3.17
C LYS A 154 -4.47 8.45 2.67
N ILE A 155 -5.75 8.28 2.32
CA ILE A 155 -6.64 9.36 1.91
C ILE A 155 -6.76 10.40 3.04
N LYS A 156 -7.00 9.98 4.28
CA LYS A 156 -7.11 10.90 5.42
C LYS A 156 -5.81 11.70 5.64
N THR A 157 -4.66 11.06 5.54
CA THR A 157 -3.36 11.73 5.65
C THR A 157 -3.19 12.78 4.55
N LEU A 158 -3.47 12.42 3.29
CA LEU A 158 -3.38 13.36 2.17
C LEU A 158 -4.36 14.52 2.29
N GLN A 159 -5.58 14.27 2.78
CA GLN A 159 -6.57 15.33 3.05
C GLN A 159 -6.05 16.32 4.11
N ASN A 160 -5.40 15.83 5.16
CA ASN A 160 -4.81 16.70 6.19
C ASN A 160 -3.64 17.52 5.63
N CYS A 161 -2.75 16.92 4.83
CA CYS A 161 -1.67 17.65 4.15
C CYS A 161 -2.24 18.73 3.23
N LEU A 162 -3.21 18.40 2.38
CA LEU A 162 -3.86 19.36 1.49
C LEU A 162 -4.51 20.52 2.26
N LYS A 163 -5.12 20.24 3.41
CA LYS A 163 -5.69 21.28 4.26
C LYS A 163 -4.61 22.22 4.80
N SER A 164 -3.50 21.67 5.31
CA SER A 164 -2.35 22.45 5.78
C SER A 164 -1.79 23.35 4.68
N GLU A 165 -1.56 22.80 3.49
CA GLU A 165 -1.05 23.57 2.34
C GLU A 165 -2.01 24.70 1.93
N LYS A 166 -3.33 24.45 1.94
CA LYS A 166 -4.33 25.50 1.68
C LYS A 166 -4.27 26.63 2.70
N GLU A 167 -4.09 26.30 3.98
CA GLU A 167 -3.95 27.29 5.05
C GLU A 167 -2.67 28.12 4.87
N GLU A 168 -1.55 27.50 4.50
CA GLU A 168 -0.30 28.22 4.21
C GLU A 168 -0.41 29.13 2.99
N VAL A 169 -1.00 28.65 1.90
CA VAL A 169 -1.27 29.49 0.71
C VAL A 169 -2.14 30.69 1.09
N GLN A 170 -3.18 30.50 1.89
CA GLN A 170 -4.04 31.59 2.35
C GLN A 170 -3.27 32.61 3.21
N LYS A 171 -2.39 32.15 4.12
CA LYS A 171 -1.51 33.03 4.90
C LYS A 171 -0.59 33.85 4.00
N LEU A 172 0.09 33.20 3.06
CA LEU A 172 0.99 33.86 2.11
C LEU A 172 0.25 34.88 1.24
N GLN A 173 -0.95 34.55 0.77
CA GLN A 173 -1.80 35.47 0.01
C GLN A 173 -2.15 36.73 0.81
N SER A 174 -2.46 36.58 2.10
CA SER A 174 -2.69 37.71 3.02
C SER A 174 -1.44 38.58 3.19
N ILE A 175 -0.26 37.96 3.32
CA ILE A 175 1.03 38.68 3.39
C ILE A 175 1.31 39.44 2.10
N ILE A 176 1.08 38.82 0.93
CA ILE A 176 1.29 39.48 -0.37
C ILE A 176 0.36 40.67 -0.54
N SER A 177 -0.93 40.52 -0.20
CA SER A 177 -1.92 41.60 -0.24
C SER A 177 -1.52 42.77 0.66
N SER A 178 -1.15 42.49 1.92
CA SER A 178 -0.72 43.53 2.87
C SER A 178 0.58 44.22 2.44
N ARG A 179 1.54 43.51 1.84
CA ARG A 179 2.74 44.13 1.25
C ARG A 179 2.39 45.00 0.05
N ALA A 180 1.49 44.55 -0.83
CA ALA A 180 1.07 45.33 -1.99
C ALA A 180 0.41 46.66 -1.57
N THR A 181 -0.41 46.67 -0.53
CA THR A 181 -1.00 47.92 0.00
C THR A 181 0.06 48.83 0.61
N GLN A 182 1.01 48.28 1.37
CA GLN A 182 2.13 49.03 1.95
C GLN A 182 3.01 49.67 0.86
N TYR A 183 3.42 48.92 -0.15
CA TYR A 183 4.21 49.45 -1.27
C TYR A 183 3.47 50.54 -2.04
N ASN A 184 2.17 50.38 -2.27
CA ASN A 184 1.35 51.41 -2.90
C ASN A 184 1.32 52.71 -2.08
N HIS A 185 1.18 52.61 -0.76
CA HIS A 185 1.21 53.78 0.11
C HIS A 185 2.58 54.49 0.07
N ASP A 186 3.66 53.73 0.18
CA ASP A 186 5.03 54.27 0.18
C ASP A 186 5.40 54.87 -1.19
N SER A 187 4.99 54.22 -2.28
CA SER A 187 5.15 54.75 -3.65
C SER A 187 4.45 56.10 -3.80
N LYS A 188 3.17 56.21 -3.41
CA LYS A 188 2.42 57.48 -3.43
C LYS A 188 3.05 58.55 -2.56
N ARG A 189 3.59 58.18 -1.38
CA ARG A 189 4.32 59.11 -0.52
C ARG A 189 5.57 59.64 -1.22
N LYS A 190 6.37 58.77 -1.86
CA LYS A 190 7.57 59.15 -2.60
C LYS A 190 7.27 59.99 -3.83
N GLU A 191 6.18 59.70 -4.53
CA GLU A 191 5.70 60.52 -5.64
C GLU A 191 5.34 61.95 -5.20
N ARG A 192 4.66 62.10 -4.06
CA ARG A 192 4.37 63.42 -3.45
C ARG A 192 5.63 64.17 -2.99
N GLU A 193 6.63 63.46 -2.50
CA GLU A 193 7.93 64.07 -2.16
C GLU A 193 8.68 64.54 -3.42
N CYS A 194 8.65 63.74 -4.48
CA CYS A 194 9.26 64.07 -5.77
C CYS A 194 8.60 65.29 -6.44
N THR A 195 7.27 65.34 -6.47
CA THR A 195 6.52 66.49 -7.00
C THR A 195 6.84 67.77 -6.25
N LYS A 196 6.84 67.76 -4.91
CA LYS A 196 7.27 68.92 -4.09
C LYS A 196 8.71 69.35 -4.38
N LEU A 197 9.63 68.41 -4.58
CA LEU A 197 11.02 68.74 -4.93
C LEU A 197 11.13 69.34 -6.34
N LYS A 198 10.37 68.81 -7.31
CA LYS A 198 10.27 69.38 -8.66
C LYS A 198 9.72 70.79 -8.64
N GLU A 199 8.65 71.05 -7.89
CA GLU A 199 8.07 72.40 -7.71
C GLU A 199 9.08 73.38 -7.11
N ARG A 200 9.79 72.98 -6.04
CA ARG A 200 10.86 73.80 -5.44
C ARG A 200 11.99 74.10 -6.42
N LEU A 201 12.40 73.11 -7.21
CA LEU A 201 13.43 73.30 -8.23
C LEU A 201 12.95 74.29 -9.30
N ASN A 202 11.72 74.13 -9.79
CA ASN A 202 11.13 75.03 -10.77
C ASN A 202 11.03 76.46 -10.23
N GLN A 203 10.60 76.63 -8.96
CA GLN A 203 10.57 77.93 -8.31
C GLN A 203 11.97 78.56 -8.27
N LEU A 204 13.00 77.83 -7.84
CA LEU A 204 14.38 78.31 -7.84
C LEU A 204 14.90 78.68 -9.24
N LEU A 205 14.46 77.96 -10.28
CA LEU A 205 14.81 78.28 -11.66
C LEU A 205 14.10 79.54 -12.17
N MET A 206 12.84 79.77 -11.78
CA MET A 206 12.11 81.01 -12.09
C MET A 206 12.71 82.21 -11.35
N ASP A 207 12.95 82.09 -10.04
CA ASP A 207 13.56 83.14 -9.22
C ASP A 207 14.94 83.56 -9.75
N LYS A 208 15.68 82.63 -10.40
CA LYS A 208 16.96 82.93 -11.07
C LYS A 208 16.81 83.61 -12.43
N ARG A 209 15.70 83.41 -13.14
CA ARG A 209 15.42 84.14 -14.39
C ARG A 209 15.04 85.60 -14.11
N ASP A 210 14.29 85.86 -13.05
CA ASP A 210 13.92 87.22 -12.67
C ASP A 210 15.11 88.02 -12.08
N LYS A 211 16.14 87.32 -11.58
CA LYS A 211 17.41 87.92 -11.11
C LYS A 211 18.49 88.04 -12.19
N LYS A 212 18.18 87.76 -13.47
CA LYS A 212 19.10 87.88 -14.61
C LYS A 212 19.35 89.35 -15.02
N LEU A 213 19.64 90.22 -14.06
CA LEU A 213 20.27 91.54 -14.27
C LEU A 213 21.41 91.84 -13.27
N SER A 214 21.85 90.89 -12.43
CA SER A 214 23.15 91.01 -11.78
C SER A 214 23.64 89.65 -11.31
N ILE A 215 24.74 89.18 -11.89
CA ILE A 215 25.55 88.12 -11.27
C ILE A 215 26.54 88.83 -10.38
N GLU A 216 26.25 88.89 -9.09
CA GLU A 216 27.26 89.13 -8.06
C GLU A 216 27.32 87.88 -7.18
N MET A 217 28.40 87.10 -7.34
CA MET A 217 28.70 85.96 -6.48
C MET A 217 29.17 86.46 -5.10
N SER A 218 28.23 86.88 -4.28
CA SER A 218 28.48 87.16 -2.86
C SER A 218 27.73 86.14 -2.03
N ASN A 219 28.52 85.24 -1.42
CA ASN A 219 28.20 84.30 -0.34
C ASN A 219 28.20 82.82 -0.73
N TYR A 220 29.36 82.19 -0.51
CA TYR A 220 29.45 80.76 -0.20
C TYR A 220 28.61 80.47 1.05
N VAL A 221 27.46 79.81 0.89
CA VAL A 221 26.74 79.22 2.02
C VAL A 221 27.36 77.86 2.33
N GLY A 222 28.43 77.88 3.13
CA GLY A 222 28.75 76.76 4.01
C GLY A 222 27.71 76.72 5.11
N ARG A 223 26.96 75.62 5.23
CA ARG A 223 26.04 75.42 6.37
C ARG A 223 26.88 75.26 7.65
N SER A 224 26.44 75.87 8.75
CA SER A 224 27.10 75.83 10.07
C SER A 224 27.15 74.45 10.73
N ASP A 225 26.54 73.42 10.14
CA ASP A 225 26.57 72.02 10.60
C ASP A 225 27.32 71.07 9.63
N GLY A 226 27.93 71.59 8.56
CA GLY A 226 28.85 70.80 7.71
C GLY A 226 28.25 69.61 6.93
N LYS A 227 26.96 69.28 7.04
CA LYS A 227 26.35 68.13 6.34
C LYS A 227 25.36 68.55 5.22
N ARG A 228 25.61 68.01 4.03
CA ARG A 228 24.82 68.19 2.79
C ARG A 228 23.75 67.10 2.71
N GLY A 229 22.52 67.45 2.31
CA GLY A 229 21.43 66.49 2.06
C GLY A 229 21.78 65.57 0.87
N LEU A 230 21.58 64.27 1.07
CA LEU A 230 22.02 63.19 0.19
C LEU A 230 21.08 63.04 -1.01
N TRP A 231 21.36 63.74 -2.10
CA TRP A 231 20.88 63.32 -3.42
C TRP A 231 21.62 62.03 -3.81
N LYS A 232 21.05 61.20 -4.71
CA LYS A 232 21.79 60.13 -5.41
C LYS A 232 22.96 60.80 -6.13
N THR A 233 24.05 60.93 -5.39
CA THR A 233 25.31 61.50 -5.81
C THR A 233 26.18 60.31 -6.12
N SER A 234 27.15 60.45 -7.02
CA SER A 234 28.16 59.42 -7.29
C SER A 234 28.76 58.83 -6.00
N LYS A 235 28.76 59.58 -4.88
CA LYS A 235 29.12 59.08 -3.53
C LYS A 235 28.19 58.02 -2.92
N MET A 236 26.90 57.97 -3.24
CA MET A 236 25.95 56.98 -2.71
C MET A 236 25.93 55.70 -3.55
N GLU A 237 26.07 55.81 -4.87
CA GLU A 237 26.36 54.67 -5.75
C GLU A 237 27.72 54.08 -5.42
N ALA A 238 28.76 54.90 -5.21
CA ALA A 238 30.05 54.44 -4.69
C ALA A 238 29.97 53.82 -3.29
N ARG A 239 28.92 54.12 -2.49
CA ARG A 239 28.69 53.43 -1.21
C ARG A 239 27.99 52.10 -1.38
N HIS A 240 26.99 51.97 -2.25
CA HIS A 240 26.37 50.68 -2.54
C HIS A 240 27.32 49.74 -3.31
N GLU A 241 28.07 50.28 -4.27
CA GLU A 241 29.17 49.57 -4.91
C GLU A 241 30.26 49.25 -3.89
N GLY A 242 30.59 50.17 -2.97
CA GLY A 242 31.52 49.91 -1.87
C GLY A 242 31.05 48.84 -0.87
N GLU A 243 29.75 48.76 -0.60
CA GLU A 243 29.10 47.73 0.22
C GLU A 243 29.11 46.38 -0.51
N MET A 244 28.86 46.38 -1.83
CA MET A 244 28.96 45.21 -2.69
C MET A 244 30.41 44.70 -2.78
N TYR A 245 31.38 45.58 -3.02
CA TYR A 245 32.80 45.23 -3.02
C TYR A 245 33.24 44.76 -1.63
N ARG A 246 32.71 45.34 -0.54
CA ARG A 246 32.97 44.87 0.82
C ARG A 246 32.37 43.48 1.08
N ALA A 247 31.17 43.20 0.59
CA ALA A 247 30.56 41.88 0.69
C ALA A 247 31.37 40.84 -0.11
N LEU A 248 31.75 41.18 -1.34
CA LEU A 248 32.59 40.33 -2.19
C LEU A 248 33.97 40.08 -1.55
N LEU A 249 34.62 41.13 -1.03
CA LEU A 249 35.89 41.00 -0.30
C LEU A 249 35.73 40.15 0.96
N SER A 250 34.63 40.31 1.71
CA SER A 250 34.32 39.46 2.86
C SER A 250 34.16 37.99 2.47
N ASP A 251 33.52 37.69 1.34
CA ASP A 251 33.38 36.33 0.81
C ASP A 251 34.72 35.76 0.31
N TYR A 252 35.58 36.59 -0.29
CA TYR A 252 36.94 36.20 -0.62
C TYR A 252 37.79 35.95 0.63
N GLU A 253 37.67 36.80 1.66
CA GLU A 253 38.37 36.61 2.92
C GLU A 253 37.89 35.36 3.66
N THR A 254 36.59 35.06 3.69
CA THR A 254 36.07 33.82 4.29
C THR A 254 36.59 32.60 3.54
N ARG A 255 36.59 32.64 2.20
CA ARG A 255 37.14 31.56 1.37
C ARG A 255 38.65 31.42 1.54
N GLN A 256 39.39 32.52 1.63
CA GLN A 256 40.83 32.50 1.91
C GLN A 256 41.12 31.94 3.31
N ARG A 257 40.33 32.31 4.33
CA ARG A 257 40.43 31.73 5.68
C ARG A 257 40.18 30.23 5.66
N SER A 258 39.16 29.76 4.92
CA SER A 258 38.87 28.33 4.74
C SER A 258 40.04 27.60 4.07
N LEU A 259 40.58 28.17 2.98
CA LEU A 259 41.73 27.60 2.27
C LEU A 259 43.00 27.56 3.14
N VAL A 260 43.25 28.60 3.94
CA VAL A 260 44.40 28.62 4.88
C VAL A 260 44.23 27.54 5.95
N LEU A 261 43.01 27.35 6.46
CA LEU A 261 42.71 26.31 7.44
C LEU A 261 42.94 24.92 6.82
N GLU A 262 42.39 24.66 5.64
CA GLU A 262 42.60 23.42 4.90
C GLU A 262 44.11 23.19 4.60
N ASN A 263 44.83 24.22 4.16
CA ASN A 263 46.27 24.15 3.93
C ASN A 263 47.04 23.81 5.22
N SER A 264 46.59 24.31 6.38
CA SER A 264 47.18 23.98 7.67
C SER A 264 46.92 22.52 8.05
N GLU A 265 45.73 21.99 7.76
CA GLU A 265 45.39 20.58 7.97
C GLU A 265 46.20 19.67 7.04
N LEU A 266 46.32 20.02 5.76
CA LEU A 266 47.15 19.30 4.81
C LEU A 266 48.63 19.30 5.24
N LYS A 267 49.15 20.43 5.74
CA LYS A 267 50.49 20.48 6.31
C LYS A 267 50.65 19.60 7.55
N LYS A 268 49.64 19.53 8.43
CA LYS A 268 49.66 18.62 9.59
C LYS A 268 49.72 17.16 9.14
N VAL A 269 48.90 16.78 8.16
CA VAL A 269 48.90 15.42 7.58
C VAL A 269 50.26 15.12 6.94
N LEU A 270 50.81 16.06 6.17
CA LEU A 270 52.14 15.89 5.55
C LEU A 270 53.26 15.75 6.60
N GLN A 271 53.22 16.53 7.68
CA GLN A 271 54.19 16.41 8.79
C GLN A 271 54.02 15.10 9.55
N HIS A 272 52.78 14.63 9.72
CA HIS A 272 52.50 13.33 10.32
C HIS A 272 53.06 12.20 9.46
N MET A 273 52.78 12.22 8.15
CA MET A 273 53.36 11.27 7.20
C MET A 273 54.89 11.32 7.20
N LYS A 274 55.49 12.51 7.26
CA LYS A 274 56.95 12.67 7.38
C LYS A 274 57.48 12.04 8.68
N LYS A 275 56.82 12.26 9.81
CA LYS A 275 57.20 11.63 11.10
C LYS A 275 57.12 10.11 11.02
N ASP A 276 56.06 9.58 10.41
CA ASP A 276 55.89 8.14 10.24
C ASP A 276 56.96 7.56 9.31
N MET A 277 57.25 8.24 8.20
CA MET A 277 58.34 7.84 7.30
C MET A 277 59.70 7.88 8.00
N ILE A 278 59.99 8.91 8.80
CA ILE A 278 61.22 8.99 9.59
C ILE A 278 61.23 7.87 10.64
N ALA A 279 60.14 7.57 11.33
CA ALA A 279 60.08 6.49 12.30
C ALA A 279 60.36 5.11 11.65
N ILE A 280 59.91 4.91 10.41
CA ILE A 280 60.16 3.69 9.63
C ILE A 280 61.60 3.63 9.12
N LEU A 281 62.14 4.76 8.67
CA LEU A 281 63.47 4.85 8.06
C LEU A 281 64.60 5.12 9.09
N SER A 282 64.26 5.45 10.33
CA SER A 282 65.26 5.65 11.39
C SER A 282 65.85 4.30 11.75
N PRO A 283 67.17 4.11 11.63
CA PRO A 283 67.80 2.88 12.05
C PRO A 283 67.51 2.69 13.54
N LYS A 284 66.86 1.58 13.88
CA LYS A 284 66.77 1.14 15.26
C LYS A 284 68.20 0.81 15.68
N ASN A 285 68.86 1.73 16.39
CA ASN A 285 70.13 1.45 17.06
C ASN A 285 69.88 0.28 18.00
N VAL A 286 70.24 -0.92 17.55
CA VAL A 286 70.35 -2.07 18.43
C VAL A 286 71.58 -1.80 19.29
N CYS A 287 71.33 -1.34 20.51
CA CYS A 287 72.30 -1.44 21.59
C CYS A 287 72.52 -2.92 21.85
N VAL A 288 73.49 -3.52 21.15
CA VAL A 288 74.10 -4.78 21.57
C VAL A 288 75.07 -4.40 22.68
N GLN A 289 74.71 -4.74 23.91
CA GLN A 289 75.65 -4.81 25.03
C GLN A 289 76.75 -5.83 24.68
N PRO A 290 78.04 -5.48 24.78
CA PRO A 290 79.12 -6.43 24.53
C PRO A 290 79.64 -7.07 25.83
N GLU A 291 80.22 -8.26 25.63
CA GLU A 291 81.26 -8.95 26.43
C GLU A 291 80.85 -10.01 27.48
N PRO A 292 81.73 -11.01 27.79
CA PRO A 292 83.03 -11.33 27.15
C PRO A 292 83.32 -12.81 26.83
N ALA A 293 84.39 -12.95 26.05
CA ALA A 293 85.53 -13.87 26.23
C ALA A 293 85.73 -14.97 25.19
N ASP A 294 86.95 -14.90 24.64
CA ASP A 294 87.92 -15.99 24.40
C ASP A 294 87.66 -16.99 23.28
N ASP A 295 88.66 -17.45 22.53
CA ASP A 295 90.06 -17.07 22.36
C ASP A 295 90.58 -17.87 21.15
N SER A 296 91.57 -17.29 20.47
CA SER A 296 92.76 -17.96 19.94
C SER A 296 92.71 -19.12 18.92
N LEU A 297 93.38 -18.80 17.81
CA LEU A 297 94.49 -19.51 17.15
C LEU A 297 94.22 -20.53 16.02
N GLU A 298 94.79 -20.15 14.85
CA GLU A 298 95.72 -20.93 13.99
C GLU A 298 95.24 -22.26 13.36
N GLN A 299 95.61 -22.69 12.16
CA GLN A 299 96.49 -22.24 11.09
C GLN A 299 96.31 -23.26 9.93
N ALA A 300 96.55 -22.81 8.69
CA ALA A 300 96.97 -23.57 7.51
C ALA A 300 96.02 -23.55 6.30
N VAL A 301 96.39 -22.69 5.35
CA VAL A 301 96.54 -22.96 3.90
C VAL A 301 95.55 -23.97 3.30
N SER A 302 94.57 -23.47 2.54
CA SER A 302 94.37 -23.91 1.15
C SER A 302 93.42 -22.96 0.44
N GLU A 303 93.78 -22.67 -0.80
CA GLU A 303 93.12 -21.83 -1.79
C GLU A 303 91.61 -22.05 -1.87
N GLY A 304 90.88 -20.94 -2.04
CA GLY A 304 89.44 -20.91 -2.21
C GLY A 304 88.92 -19.50 -2.04
N GLU A 305 89.02 -18.72 -3.11
CA GLU A 305 88.45 -17.39 -3.22
C GLU A 305 86.92 -17.41 -2.92
N GLU A 306 86.44 -16.35 -2.28
CA GLU A 306 85.04 -15.88 -2.29
C GLU A 306 83.95 -16.63 -1.49
N GLU A 307 84.02 -16.73 -0.15
CA GLU A 307 82.83 -17.12 0.64
C GLU A 307 82.53 -16.34 1.95
N ALA A 308 83.40 -15.42 2.40
CA ALA A 308 83.09 -14.55 3.56
C ALA A 308 82.33 -13.27 3.18
N GLY A 309 82.44 -12.86 1.92
CA GLY A 309 81.62 -11.79 1.35
C GLY A 309 80.16 -12.21 1.23
N ASP A 310 79.88 -13.50 1.05
CA ASP A 310 78.56 -13.96 0.64
C ASP A 310 77.54 -13.97 1.77
N ARG A 311 77.88 -14.27 3.03
CA ARG A 311 76.89 -14.18 4.13
C ARG A 311 76.55 -12.75 4.54
N SER A 312 77.52 -11.84 4.49
CA SER A 312 77.33 -10.41 4.76
C SER A 312 76.58 -9.74 3.60
N ARG A 313 76.93 -10.12 2.36
CA ARG A 313 76.24 -9.72 1.15
C ARG A 313 74.83 -10.28 1.11
N GLU A 314 74.60 -11.58 1.26
CA GLU A 314 73.27 -12.20 1.35
C GLU A 314 72.43 -11.67 2.51
N SER A 315 73.01 -11.32 3.67
CA SER A 315 72.25 -10.71 4.78
C SER A 315 71.87 -9.25 4.50
N LEU A 316 72.77 -8.46 3.89
CA LEU A 316 72.47 -7.11 3.40
C LEU A 316 71.52 -7.15 2.19
N GLU A 317 71.63 -8.17 1.34
CA GLU A 317 70.80 -8.40 0.17
C GLU A 317 69.41 -8.84 0.61
N GLN A 318 69.28 -9.72 1.61
CA GLN A 318 68.02 -10.07 2.27
C GLN A 318 67.39 -8.88 3.01
N SER A 319 68.18 -8.05 3.70
CA SER A 319 67.69 -6.82 4.34
C SER A 319 67.24 -5.79 3.29
N CYS A 320 67.98 -5.67 2.19
CA CYS A 320 67.66 -4.79 1.07
C CYS A 320 66.45 -5.32 0.28
N GLU A 321 66.30 -6.63 0.15
CA GLU A 321 65.16 -7.31 -0.45
C GLU A 321 63.93 -7.16 0.44
N GLN A 322 64.06 -7.32 1.75
CA GLN A 322 62.97 -7.08 2.69
C GLN A 322 62.56 -5.60 2.73
N ALA A 323 63.52 -4.67 2.67
CA ALA A 323 63.25 -3.23 2.57
C ALA A 323 62.62 -2.88 1.21
N ARG A 324 63.09 -3.47 0.11
CA ARG A 324 62.48 -3.33 -1.23
C ARG A 324 61.08 -3.90 -1.24
N GLU A 325 60.84 -5.02 -0.58
CA GLU A 325 59.54 -5.67 -0.54
C GLU A 325 58.56 -4.88 0.34
N GLN A 326 59.01 -4.36 1.49
CA GLN A 326 58.21 -3.44 2.31
C GLN A 326 57.91 -2.12 1.59
N LEU A 327 58.89 -1.56 0.87
CA LEU A 327 58.69 -0.37 0.05
C LEU A 327 57.72 -0.64 -1.10
N THR A 328 57.87 -1.78 -1.77
CA THR A 328 56.97 -2.19 -2.87
C THR A 328 55.56 -2.43 -2.34
N ASN A 329 55.41 -3.04 -1.17
CA ASN A 329 54.11 -3.25 -0.53
C ASN A 329 53.48 -1.93 -0.06
N SER A 330 54.29 -0.99 0.46
CA SER A 330 53.84 0.36 0.82
C SER A 330 53.39 1.15 -0.40
N ILE A 331 54.16 1.14 -1.49
CA ILE A 331 53.78 1.76 -2.77
C ILE A 331 52.52 1.10 -3.33
N ARG A 332 52.39 -0.23 -3.28
CA ARG A 332 51.17 -0.94 -3.69
C ARG A 332 49.97 -0.58 -2.81
N LEU A 333 50.16 -0.35 -1.52
CA LEU A 333 49.08 0.06 -0.61
C LEU A 333 48.66 1.51 -0.87
N GLN A 334 49.62 2.41 -1.06
CA GLN A 334 49.36 3.81 -1.42
C GLN A 334 48.74 3.91 -2.81
N TRP A 335 49.19 3.10 -3.76
CA TRP A 335 48.58 2.98 -5.08
C TRP A 335 47.15 2.46 -4.99
N ARG A 336 46.87 1.47 -4.14
CA ARG A 336 45.48 1.03 -3.88
C ARG A 336 44.62 2.13 -3.25
N LYS A 337 45.16 2.92 -2.31
CA LYS A 337 44.45 4.05 -1.70
C LYS A 337 44.23 5.21 -2.68
N LEU A 338 45.23 5.52 -3.51
CA LEU A 338 45.12 6.54 -4.54
C LEU A 338 44.17 6.09 -5.64
N LYS A 339 44.26 4.83 -6.07
CA LYS A 339 43.32 4.23 -7.03
C LYS A 339 41.90 4.24 -6.48
N SER A 340 41.68 3.88 -5.21
CA SER A 340 40.34 3.98 -4.61
C SER A 340 39.88 5.43 -4.44
N HIS A 341 40.77 6.37 -4.16
CA HIS A 341 40.45 7.80 -4.12
C HIS A 341 40.14 8.35 -5.52
N MET A 342 40.84 7.89 -6.55
CA MET A 342 40.65 8.28 -7.93
C MET A 342 39.38 7.65 -8.49
N GLU A 343 39.09 6.39 -8.17
CA GLU A 343 37.81 5.73 -8.45
C GLU A 343 36.67 6.46 -7.73
N ARG A 344 36.85 6.95 -6.49
CA ARG A 344 35.86 7.81 -5.82
C ARG A 344 35.71 9.17 -6.47
N LEU A 345 36.80 9.83 -6.88
CA LEU A 345 36.76 11.12 -7.57
C LEU A 345 36.13 10.97 -8.96
N ASP A 346 36.43 9.90 -9.68
CA ASP A 346 35.82 9.56 -10.97
C ASP A 346 34.34 9.22 -10.77
N SER A 347 34.00 8.50 -9.70
CA SER A 347 32.61 8.30 -9.27
C SER A 347 31.93 9.62 -8.88
N GLN A 348 32.66 10.60 -8.33
CA GLN A 348 32.12 11.89 -7.86
C GLN A 348 31.99 12.92 -8.99
N VAL A 349 32.91 12.94 -9.94
CA VAL A 349 32.85 13.72 -11.19
C VAL A 349 31.83 13.10 -12.15
N SER A 350 31.70 11.77 -12.17
CA SER A 350 30.58 11.08 -12.79
C SER A 350 29.28 11.37 -12.03
N LEU A 351 29.24 11.42 -10.70
CA LEU A 351 28.04 11.84 -9.94
C LEU A 351 27.67 13.32 -10.12
N GLU A 352 28.58 14.20 -10.56
CA GLU A 352 28.27 15.63 -10.79
C GLU A 352 28.06 15.99 -12.27
N ARG A 353 28.58 15.20 -13.24
CA ARG A 353 28.27 15.35 -14.68
C ARG A 353 27.32 14.29 -15.23
N GLU A 354 27.41 13.05 -14.77
CA GLU A 354 26.44 11.97 -15.03
C GLU A 354 25.35 11.93 -13.93
N GLY A 355 25.58 12.31 -12.69
CA GLY A 355 24.54 12.20 -11.65
C GLY A 355 23.40 13.22 -11.74
N ASP A 356 23.51 14.26 -12.57
CA ASP A 356 22.41 15.18 -12.88
C ASP A 356 21.89 14.95 -14.32
N GLU A 357 22.77 14.81 -15.33
CA GLU A 357 22.35 14.51 -16.72
C GLU A 357 22.09 13.01 -17.00
N MET A 358 22.89 12.08 -16.46
CA MET A 358 22.69 10.62 -16.61
C MET A 358 21.70 10.06 -15.60
N MET A 359 21.51 10.63 -14.40
CA MET A 359 20.33 10.31 -13.59
C MET A 359 19.07 10.83 -14.27
N SER A 360 19.05 12.07 -14.78
CA SER A 360 17.91 12.55 -15.58
C SER A 360 17.67 11.70 -16.84
N ARG A 361 18.73 11.29 -17.56
CA ARG A 361 18.62 10.45 -18.75
C ARG A 361 18.25 9.00 -18.44
N LYS A 362 18.78 8.41 -17.36
CA LYS A 362 18.47 7.06 -16.91
C LYS A 362 17.07 7.00 -16.30
N GLU A 363 16.68 7.99 -15.50
CA GLU A 363 15.30 8.14 -15.03
C GLU A 363 14.35 8.32 -16.21
N HIS A 364 14.74 9.09 -17.23
CA HIS A 364 13.95 9.23 -18.46
C HIS A 364 13.89 7.92 -19.28
N GLU A 365 14.99 7.17 -19.39
CA GLU A 365 15.02 5.85 -20.04
C GLU A 365 14.19 4.82 -19.26
N ASP A 366 14.31 4.78 -17.94
CA ASP A 366 13.54 3.92 -17.05
C ASP A 366 12.05 4.27 -17.11
N GLU A 367 11.70 5.56 -17.16
CA GLU A 367 10.32 6.02 -17.33
C GLU A 367 9.78 5.67 -18.71
N MET A 368 10.60 5.79 -19.76
CA MET A 368 10.24 5.39 -21.11
C MET A 368 10.06 3.86 -21.23
N GLN A 369 10.87 3.08 -20.51
CA GLN A 369 10.74 1.63 -20.39
C GLN A 369 9.44 1.28 -19.64
N ARG A 370 9.13 2.01 -18.56
CA ARG A 370 7.89 1.88 -17.78
C ARG A 370 6.68 2.15 -18.66
N MET A 371 6.67 3.28 -19.38
CA MET A 371 5.60 3.62 -20.31
C MET A 371 5.46 2.60 -21.45
N ARG A 372 6.55 2.00 -21.94
CA ARG A 372 6.48 0.92 -22.93
C ARG A 372 5.82 -0.34 -22.36
N LEU A 373 6.15 -0.70 -21.13
CA LEU A 373 5.52 -1.83 -20.44
C LEU A 373 4.03 -1.57 -20.18
N GLU A 374 3.68 -0.37 -19.72
CA GLU A 374 2.29 0.04 -19.52
C GLU A 374 1.52 0.05 -20.84
N LEU A 375 2.10 0.59 -21.92
CA LEU A 375 1.49 0.54 -23.26
C LEU A 375 1.31 -0.91 -23.74
N GLN A 376 2.27 -1.79 -23.45
CA GLN A 376 2.16 -3.21 -23.79
C GLN A 376 1.04 -3.89 -23.00
N GLN A 377 0.94 -3.63 -21.70
CA GLN A 377 -0.16 -4.12 -20.87
C GLN A 377 -1.51 -3.56 -21.33
N CYS A 378 -1.59 -2.26 -21.67
CA CYS A 378 -2.78 -1.66 -22.24
C CYS A 378 -3.18 -2.34 -23.56
N LYS A 379 -2.22 -2.65 -24.44
CA LYS A 379 -2.48 -3.39 -25.68
C LYS A 379 -3.01 -4.79 -25.41
N GLU A 380 -2.42 -5.52 -24.47
CA GLU A 380 -2.87 -6.85 -24.08
C GLU A 380 -4.27 -6.80 -23.46
N PHE A 381 -4.54 -5.80 -22.64
CA PHE A 381 -5.87 -5.57 -22.06
C PHE A 381 -6.91 -5.23 -23.14
N ILE A 382 -6.58 -4.34 -24.07
CA ILE A 382 -7.46 -4.03 -25.22
C ILE A 382 -7.70 -5.28 -26.06
N HIS A 383 -6.68 -6.11 -26.29
CA HIS A 383 -6.82 -7.33 -27.06
C HIS A 383 -7.72 -8.36 -26.34
N MET A 384 -7.54 -8.53 -25.04
CA MET A 384 -8.40 -9.38 -24.22
C MET A 384 -9.84 -8.85 -24.15
N GLN A 385 -10.03 -7.54 -24.02
CA GLN A 385 -11.35 -6.92 -24.08
C GLN A 385 -12.02 -7.15 -25.44
N GLN A 386 -11.27 -7.03 -26.54
CA GLN A 386 -11.79 -7.32 -27.88
C GLN A 386 -12.15 -8.80 -28.02
N GLN A 387 -11.34 -9.71 -27.50
CA GLN A 387 -11.62 -11.14 -27.52
C GLN A 387 -12.86 -11.49 -26.69
N LEU A 388 -13.01 -10.93 -25.48
CA LEU A 388 -14.19 -11.10 -24.64
C LEU A 388 -15.45 -10.53 -25.30
N LEU A 389 -15.35 -9.34 -25.90
CA LEU A 389 -16.46 -8.74 -26.64
C LEU A 389 -16.87 -9.61 -27.83
N GLN A 390 -15.90 -10.15 -28.57
CA GLN A 390 -16.16 -11.06 -29.69
C GLN A 390 -16.76 -12.39 -29.21
N GLN A 391 -16.32 -12.89 -28.05
CA GLN A 391 -16.90 -14.08 -27.41
C GLN A 391 -18.35 -13.83 -26.99
N GLN A 392 -18.66 -12.68 -26.38
CA GLN A 392 -20.02 -12.27 -25.98
C GLN A 392 -20.94 -12.10 -27.19
N LEU A 393 -20.44 -11.58 -28.31
CA LEU A 393 -21.22 -11.47 -29.55
C LEU A 393 -21.40 -12.81 -30.28
N SER A 394 -20.50 -13.76 -30.08
CA SER A 394 -20.55 -15.10 -30.69
C SER A 394 -21.25 -16.16 -29.83
N SER A 395 -21.42 -15.92 -28.54
CA SER A 395 -22.12 -16.80 -27.61
C SER A 395 -23.62 -16.46 -27.64
N PRO A 396 -24.53 -17.43 -27.91
CA PRO A 396 -25.93 -17.20 -27.66
C PRO A 396 -26.09 -17.01 -26.14
N CYS A 397 -26.29 -15.77 -25.70
CA CYS A 397 -26.52 -15.45 -24.30
C CYS A 397 -27.91 -15.98 -23.93
N ASP A 398 -27.99 -16.82 -22.90
CA ASP A 398 -29.26 -17.34 -22.40
C ASP A 398 -30.18 -16.16 -22.02
N GLU A 399 -31.34 -16.09 -22.68
CA GLU A 399 -32.30 -14.99 -22.62
C GLU A 399 -32.74 -14.64 -21.18
N GLU A 400 -32.66 -15.62 -20.28
CA GLU A 400 -32.94 -15.48 -18.85
C GLU A 400 -31.89 -14.64 -18.09
N THR A 401 -30.61 -14.73 -18.48
CA THR A 401 -29.54 -13.91 -17.87
C THR A 401 -29.63 -12.46 -18.35
N ALA A 402 -29.99 -12.25 -19.61
CA ALA A 402 -30.21 -10.92 -20.18
C ALA A 402 -31.44 -10.22 -19.55
N ALA A 403 -32.50 -10.97 -19.25
CA ALA A 403 -33.67 -10.45 -18.55
C ALA A 403 -33.32 -10.01 -17.11
N LEU A 404 -32.54 -10.80 -16.38
CA LEU A 404 -32.16 -10.49 -14.99
C LEU A 404 -31.31 -9.21 -14.89
N LEU A 405 -30.37 -9.02 -15.81
CA LEU A 405 -29.52 -7.81 -15.86
C LEU A 405 -30.33 -6.56 -16.23
N ASN A 406 -31.30 -6.67 -17.13
CA ASN A 406 -32.21 -5.57 -17.45
C ASN A 406 -33.11 -5.21 -16.25
N ASP A 407 -33.60 -6.19 -15.50
CA ASP A 407 -34.37 -5.95 -14.28
C ASP A 407 -33.53 -5.24 -13.21
N CYS A 408 -32.25 -5.59 -13.06
CA CYS A 408 -31.34 -4.87 -12.16
C CYS A 408 -31.13 -3.41 -12.57
N TYR A 409 -30.88 -3.16 -13.86
CA TYR A 409 -30.65 -1.80 -14.38
C TYR A 409 -31.90 -0.90 -14.25
N THR A 410 -33.08 -1.45 -14.54
CA THR A 410 -34.34 -0.70 -14.40
C THR A 410 -34.67 -0.40 -12.93
N LEU A 411 -34.24 -1.25 -11.99
CA LEU A 411 -34.41 -1.02 -10.56
C LEU A 411 -33.51 0.11 -10.05
N GLU A 412 -32.24 0.14 -10.46
CA GLU A 412 -31.29 1.22 -10.13
C GLU A 412 -31.78 2.57 -10.66
N GLU A 413 -32.22 2.63 -11.92
CA GLU A 413 -32.76 3.84 -12.53
C GLU A 413 -34.00 4.34 -11.76
N LYS A 414 -34.89 3.43 -11.37
CA LYS A 414 -36.08 3.75 -10.56
C LYS A 414 -35.72 4.28 -9.18
N GLU A 415 -34.65 3.79 -8.56
CA GLU A 415 -34.17 4.28 -7.27
C GLU A 415 -33.56 5.68 -7.40
N ARG A 416 -32.73 5.93 -8.43
CA ARG A 416 -32.17 7.25 -8.74
C ARG A 416 -33.28 8.29 -8.95
N LEU A 417 -34.30 7.96 -9.75
CA LEU A 417 -35.45 8.86 -9.97
C LEU A 417 -36.22 9.18 -8.69
N LYS A 418 -36.34 8.23 -7.75
CA LYS A 418 -36.96 8.50 -6.44
C LYS A 418 -36.14 9.48 -5.61
N GLU A 419 -34.82 9.40 -5.67
CA GLU A 419 -33.92 10.34 -4.98
C GLU A 419 -33.99 11.74 -5.57
N GLU A 420 -33.93 11.85 -6.90
CA GLU A 420 -34.11 13.12 -7.61
C GLU A 420 -35.47 13.77 -7.29
N TRP A 421 -36.53 12.96 -7.26
CA TRP A 421 -37.87 13.44 -6.90
C TRP A 421 -37.95 13.91 -5.44
N ARG A 422 -37.26 13.23 -4.52
CA ARG A 422 -37.14 13.66 -3.11
C ARG A 422 -36.43 15.00 -3.00
N LEU A 423 -35.31 15.17 -3.72
CA LEU A 423 -34.55 16.41 -3.74
C LEU A 423 -35.37 17.57 -4.31
N PHE A 424 -36.08 17.32 -5.42
CA PHE A 424 -36.97 18.31 -6.04
C PHE A 424 -38.11 18.73 -5.09
N SER A 425 -38.71 17.76 -4.40
CA SER A 425 -39.77 18.04 -3.42
C SER A 425 -39.26 18.87 -2.24
N GLU A 426 -38.02 18.62 -1.79
CA GLU A 426 -37.39 19.40 -0.75
C GLU A 426 -37.06 20.83 -1.21
N GLN A 427 -36.55 21.00 -2.43
CA GLN A 427 -36.35 22.33 -3.02
C GLN A 427 -37.66 23.11 -3.11
N LYS A 428 -38.73 22.48 -3.58
CA LYS A 428 -40.07 23.10 -3.63
C LYS A 428 -40.53 23.57 -2.25
N ARG A 429 -40.34 22.75 -1.22
CA ARG A 429 -40.64 23.11 0.17
C ARG A 429 -39.80 24.30 0.67
N ASN A 430 -38.52 24.37 0.27
CA ASN A 430 -37.65 25.48 0.63
C ASN A 430 -38.09 26.79 -0.04
N PHE A 431 -38.39 26.76 -1.34
CA PHE A 431 -38.94 27.93 -2.04
C PHE A 431 -40.26 28.41 -1.44
N GLU A 432 -41.15 27.50 -1.04
CA GLU A 432 -42.39 27.89 -0.34
C GLU A 432 -42.12 28.56 1.00
N ARG A 433 -41.11 28.09 1.76
CA ARG A 433 -40.71 28.70 3.03
C ARG A 433 -40.10 30.08 2.80
N GLU A 434 -39.20 30.22 1.85
CA GLU A 434 -38.60 31.51 1.48
C GLU A 434 -39.68 32.50 1.05
N ARG A 435 -40.62 32.08 0.19
CA ARG A 435 -41.75 32.91 -0.22
C ARG A 435 -42.58 33.39 0.97
N LYS A 436 -42.85 32.53 1.95
CA LYS A 436 -43.55 32.92 3.19
C LYS A 436 -42.73 33.94 3.99
N ASN A 437 -41.42 33.69 4.16
CA ASN A 437 -40.53 34.58 4.88
C ASN A 437 -40.43 35.97 4.23
N PHE A 438 -40.31 36.04 2.89
CA PHE A 438 -40.31 37.31 2.15
C PHE A 438 -41.64 38.05 2.31
N THR A 439 -42.76 37.33 2.24
CA THR A 439 -44.09 37.93 2.41
C THR A 439 -44.23 38.51 3.82
N GLU A 440 -43.79 37.77 4.84
CA GLU A 440 -43.84 38.23 6.23
C GLU A 440 -42.91 39.42 6.48
N ALA A 441 -41.70 39.40 5.92
CA ALA A 441 -40.76 40.51 5.99
C ALA A 441 -41.32 41.79 5.34
N ALA A 442 -41.98 41.66 4.19
CA ALA A 442 -42.65 42.78 3.52
C ALA A 442 -43.79 43.36 4.38
N ILE A 443 -44.59 42.50 5.02
CA ILE A 443 -45.65 42.94 5.94
C ILE A 443 -45.06 43.67 7.16
N ARG A 444 -43.98 43.14 7.76
CA ARG A 444 -43.29 43.78 8.90
C ARG A 444 -42.74 45.16 8.53
N LEU A 445 -42.07 45.25 7.39
CA LEU A 445 -41.57 46.52 6.87
C LEU A 445 -42.71 47.54 6.66
N GLY A 446 -43.85 47.08 6.14
CA GLY A 446 -45.05 47.90 6.00
C GLY A 446 -45.56 48.45 7.33
N HIS A 447 -45.61 47.62 8.38
CA HIS A 447 -45.97 48.07 9.73
C HIS A 447 -44.98 49.06 10.32
N GLU A 448 -43.68 48.83 10.14
CA GLU A 448 -42.62 49.74 10.60
C GLU A 448 -42.75 51.12 9.95
N VAL A 449 -42.91 51.17 8.62
CA VAL A 449 -43.11 52.42 7.88
C VAL A 449 -44.40 53.14 8.34
N LEU A 450 -45.51 52.42 8.50
CA LEU A 450 -46.77 52.98 9.02
C LEU A 450 -46.59 53.57 10.42
N ASN A 451 -45.86 52.86 11.30
CA ASN A 451 -45.57 53.34 12.65
C ASN A 451 -44.66 54.56 12.65
N THR A 452 -43.65 54.61 11.77
CA THR A 452 -42.79 55.79 11.60
C THR A 452 -43.58 56.98 11.07
N CYS A 453 -44.42 56.79 10.05
CA CYS A 453 -45.28 57.84 9.52
C CYS A 453 -46.26 58.35 10.60
N ARG A 454 -46.82 57.45 11.42
CA ARG A 454 -47.68 57.83 12.53
C ARG A 454 -46.91 58.63 13.59
N TYR A 455 -45.70 58.22 13.94
CA TYR A 455 -44.86 58.92 14.91
C TYR A 455 -44.55 60.36 14.47
N LEU A 456 -44.20 60.55 13.18
CA LEU A 456 -43.93 61.85 12.56
C LEU A 456 -45.17 62.74 12.39
N TYR A 457 -46.38 62.17 12.43
CA TYR A 457 -47.61 62.93 12.31
C TYR A 457 -48.11 63.45 13.67
N TYR A 458 -47.80 62.74 14.76
CA TYR A 458 -48.27 63.06 16.12
C TYR A 458 -47.22 63.76 17.00
N ASN A 459 -45.95 63.78 16.61
CA ASN A 459 -44.88 64.59 17.22
C ASN A 459 -44.33 65.55 16.18
#